data_AF-A0A7S1FPT4-F1
#
_entry.id   AF-A0A7S1FPT4-F1
#
_cell.length_a   1.000
_cell.length_b   1.000
_cell.length_c   1.000
_cell.angle_alpha   90.00
_cell.angle_beta   90.00
_cell.angle_gamma   90.00
#
_symmetry.space_group_name_H-M   'P 1'
#
loop_
_entity.id
_entity.type
_entity.pdbx_description
1 polymer ?
#
loop_
_entity_poly.entity_id
_entity_poly.type
_entity_poly.pdbx_seq_one_letter_code
_entity_poly.pdbx_strand_id
1 'polypeptide(L)'
;MLPRSFIVWQRPKPRIEALLLDSEKNRLGLVISGYGSKASDNILEGENATKFQLYDTSLLRSGGKLEFLGTTFFRGKYKNARSLGSSAYIVTMAGVDMNYHMGRYLERYNLGKEASENTTAYVAAATEEAENRLDSVVNTLFESITTATTGGGVDCSGVVKVARFGSSSDQESISDYSPYHTDILGSFAQVHRIDMSNPDVSKPNNDGSPYSEGNIRYVSSAGTFFPSFYDVTIYASNATLFIATK
;
A
#
# COMPACT_ATOMS: atom_id res chain seq x y z
N MET A 1 -30.65 27.77 17.64
CA MET A 1 -29.28 27.25 17.87
C MET A 1 -29.35 25.74 17.75
N LEU A 2 -28.85 25.16 16.66
CA LEU A 2 -28.68 23.71 16.53
C LEU A 2 -27.28 23.33 17.04
N PRO A 3 -27.13 22.22 17.79
CA PRO A 3 -25.82 21.82 18.28
C PRO A 3 -24.96 21.33 17.10
N ARG A 4 -23.75 21.87 16.99
CA ARG A 4 -22.72 21.38 16.08
C ARG A 4 -22.36 19.95 16.49
N SER A 5 -22.74 18.97 15.68
CA SER A 5 -22.24 17.60 15.79
C SER A 5 -20.74 17.62 15.52
N PHE A 6 -19.94 17.42 16.56
CA PHE A 6 -18.54 17.07 16.41
C PHE A 6 -18.49 15.71 15.71
N ILE A 7 -18.07 15.69 14.44
CA ILE A 7 -17.64 14.45 13.79
C ILE A 7 -16.37 14.03 14.53
N VAL A 8 -16.54 13.15 15.51
CA VAL A 8 -15.43 12.43 16.11
C VAL A 8 -14.91 11.52 15.02
N TRP A 9 -13.80 11.90 14.38
CA TRP A 9 -13.02 11.01 13.52
C TRP A 9 -12.54 9.85 14.40
N GLN A 10 -13.36 8.80 14.50
CA GLN A 10 -12.95 7.57 15.15
C GLN A 10 -11.79 7.02 14.35
N ARG A 11 -10.58 7.04 14.94
CA ARG A 11 -9.47 6.23 14.44
C ARG A 11 -10.02 4.80 14.33
N PRO A 12 -10.09 4.20 13.14
CA PRO A 12 -10.59 2.84 13.01
C PRO A 12 -9.78 1.97 13.97
N LYS A 13 -10.47 1.14 14.76
CA LYS A 13 -9.76 0.19 15.63
C LYS A 13 -9.16 -0.89 14.75
N PRO A 14 -7.94 -1.37 15.04
CA PRO A 14 -7.37 -2.49 14.33
C PRO A 14 -8.33 -3.69 14.33
N ARG A 15 -8.51 -4.33 13.19
CA ARG A 15 -9.39 -5.49 13.02
C ARG A 15 -8.70 -6.59 12.22
N ILE A 16 -9.04 -7.83 12.53
CA ILE A 16 -8.59 -8.98 11.76
C ILE A 16 -9.37 -8.99 10.44
N GLU A 17 -8.65 -8.93 9.33
CA GLU A 17 -9.20 -8.96 7.98
C GLU A 17 -9.17 -10.37 7.38
N ALA A 18 -8.16 -11.17 7.73
CA ALA A 18 -8.02 -12.53 7.23
C ALA A 18 -7.34 -13.46 8.23
N LEU A 19 -7.73 -14.74 8.17
CA LEU A 19 -7.11 -15.87 8.86
C LEU A 19 -6.51 -16.79 7.79
N LEU A 20 -5.20 -17.01 7.84
CA LEU A 20 -4.47 -17.83 6.87
C LEU A 20 -3.96 -19.08 7.58
N LEU A 21 -4.44 -20.24 7.16
CA LEU A 21 -4.13 -21.51 7.81
C LEU A 21 -3.14 -22.31 6.95
N ASP A 22 -2.17 -22.91 7.61
CA ASP A 22 -1.41 -24.06 7.13
C ASP A 22 -1.59 -25.19 8.15
N SER A 23 -2.47 -26.13 7.79
CA SER A 23 -2.81 -27.28 8.62
C SER A 23 -1.73 -28.34 8.66
N GLU A 24 -0.82 -28.37 7.69
CA GLU A 24 0.25 -29.37 7.62
C GLU A 24 1.39 -29.02 8.56
N LYS A 25 1.67 -27.71 8.71
CA LYS A 25 2.72 -27.19 9.60
C LYS A 25 2.21 -26.63 10.92
N ASN A 26 0.90 -26.71 11.18
CA ASN A 26 0.25 -26.13 12.35
C ASN A 26 0.60 -24.64 12.51
N ARG A 27 0.23 -23.84 11.49
CA ARG A 27 0.47 -22.40 11.46
C ARG A 27 -0.83 -21.63 11.25
N LEU A 28 -0.91 -20.49 11.91
CA LEU A 28 -1.97 -19.51 11.76
C LEU A 28 -1.37 -18.13 11.51
N GLY A 29 -1.61 -17.59 10.32
CA GLY A 29 -1.35 -16.21 9.98
C GLY A 29 -2.58 -15.34 10.21
N LEU A 30 -2.42 -14.19 10.88
CA LEU A 30 -3.44 -13.17 11.05
C LEU A 30 -3.06 -11.95 10.22
N VAL A 31 -3.97 -11.48 9.37
CA VAL A 31 -3.84 -10.19 8.69
C VAL A 31 -4.70 -9.18 9.44
N ILE A 32 -4.09 -8.09 9.90
CA ILE A 32 -4.74 -7.08 10.72
C ILE A 32 -4.58 -5.73 10.02
N SER A 33 -5.67 -5.01 9.81
CA SER A 33 -5.65 -3.66 9.23
C SER A 33 -6.28 -2.65 10.18
N GLY A 34 -6.23 -1.37 9.83
CA GLY A 34 -6.90 -0.31 10.59
C GLY A 34 -5.97 0.41 11.57
N TYR A 35 -4.66 0.27 11.45
CA TYR A 35 -3.68 1.01 12.27
C TYR A 35 -3.63 2.52 11.98
N GLY A 36 -4.40 3.00 11.00
CA GLY A 36 -4.34 4.36 10.47
C GLY A 36 -3.08 4.56 9.62
N SER A 37 -3.13 5.52 8.69
CA SER A 37 -1.91 6.03 8.07
C SER A 37 -1.36 7.14 8.96
N LYS A 38 -0.07 7.09 9.32
CA LYS A 38 0.61 8.34 9.69
C LYS A 38 0.70 9.18 8.43
N ALA A 39 0.47 10.49 8.55
CA ALA A 39 0.89 11.42 7.52
C ALA A 39 2.42 11.27 7.40
N SER A 40 2.88 10.85 6.24
CA SER A 40 4.30 10.73 5.93
C SER A 40 4.56 11.56 4.68
N ASP A 41 5.72 12.20 4.60
CA ASP A 41 6.21 12.82 3.35
C ASP A 41 6.57 11.77 2.26
N ASN A 42 6.13 10.51 2.43
CA ASN A 42 6.27 9.48 1.43
C ASN A 42 5.22 9.65 0.35
N ILE A 43 5.66 9.59 -0.90
CA ILE A 43 4.77 9.60 -2.07
C ILE A 43 3.84 8.37 -2.12
N LEU A 44 4.16 7.28 -1.40
CA LEU A 44 3.25 6.15 -1.20
C LEU A 44 2.66 6.19 0.20
N GLU A 45 1.34 6.23 0.29
CA GLU A 45 0.61 6.31 1.54
C GLU A 45 0.53 4.98 2.31
N GLY A 46 0.19 5.08 3.60
CA GLY A 46 -0.23 3.92 4.39
C GLY A 46 0.94 3.12 4.93
N GLU A 47 2.01 3.79 5.36
CA GLU A 47 3.10 3.14 6.10
C GLU A 47 2.56 2.38 7.31
N ASN A 48 2.93 1.10 7.45
CA ASN A 48 2.49 0.20 8.50
C ASN A 48 0.96 0.05 8.65
N ALA A 49 0.19 0.32 7.58
CA ALA A 49 -1.27 0.29 7.63
C ALA A 49 -1.85 -1.13 7.74
N THR A 50 -1.10 -2.14 7.29
CA THR A 50 -1.47 -3.56 7.39
C THR A 50 -0.38 -4.31 8.15
N LYS A 51 -0.76 -5.21 9.06
CA LYS A 51 0.14 -6.04 9.86
C LYS A 51 -0.15 -7.51 9.60
N PHE A 52 0.89 -8.32 9.56
CA PHE A 52 0.78 -9.78 9.61
C PHE A 52 1.41 -10.33 10.87
N GLN A 53 0.70 -11.21 11.56
CA GLN A 53 1.22 -11.94 12.72
C GLN A 53 1.13 -13.44 12.46
N LEU A 54 2.17 -14.17 12.84
CA LEU A 54 2.25 -15.61 12.66
C LEU A 54 2.27 -16.32 14.01
N TYR A 55 1.51 -17.41 14.11
CA TYR A 55 1.38 -18.22 15.31
C TYR A 55 1.60 -19.70 15.02
N ASP A 56 2.14 -20.42 16.00
CA ASP A 56 2.15 -21.87 16.08
C ASP A 56 0.85 -22.37 16.72
N THR A 57 0.22 -23.37 16.09
CA THR A 57 -1.04 -23.97 16.53
C THR A 57 -0.88 -25.43 16.98
N SER A 58 0.33 -25.99 16.96
CA SER A 58 0.59 -27.42 17.20
C SER A 58 0.10 -27.91 18.55
N LEU A 59 0.18 -27.06 19.58
CA LEU A 59 -0.25 -27.38 20.94
C LEU A 59 -1.76 -27.21 21.18
N LEU A 60 -2.52 -26.63 20.24
CA LEU A 60 -3.95 -26.40 20.45
C LEU A 60 -4.73 -27.72 20.59
N ARG A 61 -4.35 -28.75 19.84
CA ARG A 61 -5.03 -30.06 19.87
C ARG A 61 -4.89 -30.77 21.21
N SER A 62 -3.84 -30.46 21.98
CA SER A 62 -3.61 -30.97 23.33
C SER A 62 -4.10 -30.02 24.43
N GLY A 63 -4.92 -29.00 24.10
CA GLY A 63 -5.41 -28.00 25.05
C GLY A 63 -4.39 -26.94 25.45
N GLY A 64 -3.27 -26.82 24.72
CA GLY A 64 -2.28 -25.78 24.87
C GLY A 64 -2.73 -24.42 24.31
N LYS A 65 -1.81 -23.45 24.31
CA LYS A 65 -2.07 -22.07 23.84
C LYS A 65 -1.45 -21.85 22.46
N LEU A 66 -1.96 -20.85 21.73
CA LEU A 66 -1.29 -20.28 20.57
C LEU A 66 0.06 -19.70 21.01
N GLU A 67 1.11 -20.01 20.27
CA GLU A 67 2.44 -19.41 20.48
C GLU A 67 2.71 -18.41 19.36
N PHE A 68 3.07 -17.18 19.73
CA PHE A 68 3.41 -16.15 18.75
C PHE A 68 4.81 -16.39 18.20
N LEU A 69 4.93 -16.44 16.87
CA LEU A 69 6.19 -16.67 16.19
C LEU A 69 6.84 -15.37 15.71
N GLY A 70 6.06 -14.45 15.15
CA GLY A 70 6.60 -13.17 14.69
C GLY A 70 5.59 -12.28 13.98
N THR A 71 6.00 -11.04 13.71
CA THR A 71 5.17 -10.04 13.05
C THR A 71 5.92 -9.34 11.92
N THR A 72 5.18 -8.77 10.98
CA THR A 72 5.71 -7.82 10.00
C THR A 72 4.62 -6.83 9.60
N PHE A 73 5.03 -5.68 9.08
CA PHE A 73 4.14 -4.61 8.65
C PHE A 73 4.28 -4.37 7.15
N PHE A 74 3.17 -4.04 6.51
CA PHE A 74 3.09 -3.72 5.10
C PHE A 74 2.58 -2.30 4.90
N ARG A 75 3.09 -1.68 3.84
CA ARG A 75 2.58 -0.44 3.32
C ARG A 75 1.24 -0.69 2.61
N GLY A 76 0.33 0.26 2.72
CA GLY A 76 -0.97 0.24 2.05
C GLY A 76 -2.05 -0.50 2.83
N LYS A 77 -3.30 -0.27 2.42
CA LYS A 77 -4.49 -0.87 3.00
C LYS A 77 -4.67 -2.30 2.49
N TYR A 78 -5.11 -3.20 3.36
CA TYR A 78 -5.49 -4.56 3.00
C TYR A 78 -6.51 -4.58 1.86
N LYS A 79 -6.32 -5.48 0.90
CA LYS A 79 -7.26 -5.76 -0.19
C LYS A 79 -7.72 -7.20 -0.21
N ASN A 80 -6.80 -8.15 -0.04
CA ASN A 80 -7.10 -9.57 -0.07
C ASN A 80 -5.97 -10.37 0.57
N ALA A 81 -6.23 -11.61 0.97
CA ALA A 81 -5.20 -12.56 1.34
C ALA A 81 -5.67 -14.00 1.16
N ARG A 82 -4.71 -14.90 0.93
CA ARG A 82 -4.96 -16.36 0.91
C ARG A 82 -3.69 -17.12 1.28
N SER A 83 -3.86 -18.29 1.88
CA SER A 83 -2.77 -19.27 2.01
C SER A 83 -2.79 -20.24 0.83
N LEU A 84 -1.61 -20.64 0.37
CA LEU A 84 -1.42 -21.75 -0.57
C LEU A 84 -0.28 -22.61 -0.06
N GLY A 85 -0.61 -23.83 0.38
CA GLY A 85 0.29 -24.66 1.16
C GLY A 85 0.83 -23.86 2.35
N SER A 86 2.15 -23.90 2.54
CA SER A 86 2.84 -23.18 3.61
C SER A 86 3.14 -21.71 3.32
N SER A 87 2.62 -21.13 2.24
CA SER A 87 2.85 -19.72 1.90
C SER A 87 1.60 -18.87 2.12
N ALA A 88 1.74 -17.76 2.83
CA ALA A 88 0.74 -16.71 2.90
C ALA A 88 0.97 -15.69 1.78
N TYR A 89 -0.09 -15.33 1.06
CA TYR A 89 -0.11 -14.26 0.06
C TYR A 89 -1.03 -13.17 0.53
N ILE A 90 -0.52 -11.96 0.68
CA ILE A 90 -1.26 -10.81 1.21
C ILE A 90 -1.17 -9.67 0.21
N VAL A 91 -2.31 -9.11 -0.14
CA VAL A 91 -2.42 -8.00 -1.07
C VAL A 91 -2.70 -6.71 -0.32
N THR A 92 -1.86 -5.71 -0.53
CA THR A 92 -2.08 -4.35 -0.05
C THR A 92 -2.12 -3.36 -1.20
N MET A 93 -2.68 -2.18 -0.94
CA MET A 93 -2.72 -1.09 -1.90
C MET A 93 -2.47 0.24 -1.21
N ALA A 94 -1.44 0.94 -1.66
CA ALA A 94 -1.09 2.30 -1.24
C ALA A 94 -1.68 3.30 -2.23
N GLY A 95 -2.14 4.46 -1.74
CA GLY A 95 -2.35 5.63 -2.58
C GLY A 95 -1.01 6.22 -3.00
N VAL A 96 -0.97 6.88 -4.16
CA VAL A 96 0.21 7.64 -4.59
C VAL A 96 -0.14 9.12 -4.50
N ASP A 97 0.55 9.88 -3.65
CA ASP A 97 0.27 11.30 -3.45
C ASP A 97 1.00 12.17 -4.48
N MET A 98 0.52 12.17 -5.73
CA MET A 98 1.08 13.06 -6.76
C MET A 98 0.73 14.53 -6.50
N ASN A 99 -0.32 14.81 -5.72
CA ASN A 99 -0.76 16.16 -5.46
C ASN A 99 0.23 16.93 -4.57
N TYR A 100 0.66 16.34 -3.44
CA TYR A 100 1.63 16.96 -2.55
C TYR A 100 3.03 17.09 -3.20
N HIS A 101 3.40 16.10 -4.01
CA HIS A 101 4.73 16.03 -4.62
C HIS A 101 4.86 16.82 -5.93
N MET A 102 3.77 16.98 -6.70
CA MET A 102 3.80 17.68 -7.99
C MET A 102 2.59 18.58 -8.20
N GLY A 103 1.36 18.05 -8.06
CA GLY A 103 0.11 18.72 -8.46
C GLY A 103 -0.04 20.13 -7.91
N ARG A 104 0.16 20.30 -6.59
CA ARG A 104 0.04 21.61 -5.93
C ARG A 104 0.97 22.68 -6.51
N TYR A 105 2.16 22.31 -6.99
CA TYR A 105 3.11 23.27 -7.54
C TYR A 105 2.73 23.72 -8.95
N LEU A 106 1.94 22.91 -9.66
CA LEU A 106 1.45 23.20 -11.01
C LEU A 106 0.07 23.86 -11.00
N GLU A 107 -0.50 24.13 -9.83
CA GLU A 107 -1.76 24.85 -9.70
C GLU A 107 -1.59 26.29 -10.18
N ARG A 108 -2.48 26.72 -11.08
CA ARG A 108 -2.41 28.04 -11.74
C ARG A 108 -2.20 29.22 -10.80
N TYR A 109 -2.87 29.19 -9.65
CA TYR A 109 -2.82 30.26 -8.66
C TYR A 109 -1.52 30.26 -7.84
N ASN A 110 -0.76 29.16 -7.83
CA ASN A 110 0.53 29.07 -7.16
C ASN A 110 1.69 29.56 -8.04
N LEU A 111 1.47 29.73 -9.35
CA LEU A 111 2.45 30.19 -10.33
C LEU A 111 2.42 31.71 -10.57
N GLY A 112 1.71 32.45 -9.71
CA GLY A 112 1.61 33.91 -9.77
C GLY A 112 0.47 34.43 -10.64
N LYS A 113 0.27 35.76 -10.57
CA LYS A 113 -0.91 36.43 -11.15
C LYS A 113 -1.02 36.25 -12.66
N GLU A 114 0.09 36.40 -13.38
CA GLU A 114 0.11 36.30 -14.85
C GLU A 114 -0.24 34.88 -15.32
N ALA A 115 0.36 33.85 -14.72
CA ALA A 115 0.01 32.45 -14.98
C ALA A 115 -1.44 32.13 -14.60
N SER A 116 -1.97 32.73 -13.53
CA SER A 116 -3.36 32.49 -13.12
C SER A 116 -4.38 32.96 -14.17
N GLU A 117 -4.09 34.05 -14.89
CA GLU A 117 -4.99 34.70 -15.85
C GLU A 117 -4.71 34.32 -17.32
N ASN A 118 -3.48 33.89 -17.65
CA ASN A 118 -3.05 33.63 -19.03
C ASN A 118 -2.54 32.19 -19.24
N THR A 119 -3.10 31.49 -20.24
CA THR A 119 -2.75 30.09 -20.55
C THR A 119 -1.33 29.89 -21.07
N THR A 120 -0.81 30.80 -21.90
CA THR A 120 0.56 30.69 -22.40
C THR A 120 1.56 30.92 -21.28
N ALA A 121 1.33 31.93 -20.44
CA ALA A 121 2.17 32.20 -19.27
C ALA A 121 2.10 31.04 -18.26
N TYR A 122 0.91 30.46 -18.06
CA TYR A 122 0.74 29.26 -17.25
C TYR A 122 1.57 28.09 -17.76
N VAL A 123 1.49 27.76 -19.05
CA VAL A 123 2.22 26.61 -19.61
C VAL A 123 3.73 26.79 -19.45
N ALA A 124 4.26 27.99 -19.68
CA ALA A 124 5.68 28.27 -19.49
C ALA A 124 6.12 28.08 -18.03
N ALA A 125 5.40 28.70 -17.08
CA ALA A 125 5.71 28.60 -15.66
C ALA A 125 5.54 27.17 -15.10
N ALA A 126 4.49 26.46 -15.53
CA ALA A 126 4.26 25.09 -15.12
C ALA A 126 5.32 24.13 -15.70
N THR A 127 5.82 24.40 -16.90
CA THR A 127 6.91 23.60 -17.50
C THR A 127 8.20 23.78 -16.71
N GLU A 128 8.59 25.02 -16.40
CA GLU A 128 9.78 25.31 -15.59
C GLU A 128 9.70 24.67 -14.20
N GLU A 129 8.56 24.80 -13.52
CA GLU A 129 8.36 24.20 -12.19
C GLU A 129 8.38 22.65 -12.25
N ALA A 130 7.81 22.07 -13.31
CA ALA A 130 7.85 20.62 -13.52
C ALA A 130 9.29 20.13 -13.76
N GLU A 131 10.06 20.80 -14.62
CA GLU A 131 11.46 20.47 -14.89
C GLU A 131 12.32 20.52 -13.63
N ASN A 132 12.12 21.53 -12.78
CA ASN A 132 12.84 21.69 -11.52
C ASN A 132 12.54 20.59 -10.48
N ARG A 133 11.38 19.93 -10.58
CA ARG A 133 10.91 18.95 -9.58
C ARG A 133 10.95 17.51 -10.06
N LEU A 134 10.91 17.29 -11.36
CA LEU A 134 10.69 15.97 -11.95
C LEU A 134 11.66 14.93 -11.39
N ASP A 135 12.95 15.24 -11.34
CA ASP A 135 13.97 14.32 -10.83
C ASP A 135 13.74 13.95 -9.37
N SER A 136 13.41 14.92 -8.52
CA SER A 136 13.14 14.68 -7.10
C SER A 136 11.91 13.80 -6.89
N VAL A 137 10.83 14.07 -7.62
CA VAL A 137 9.60 13.28 -7.56
C VAL A 137 9.82 11.85 -8.05
N VAL A 138 10.54 11.69 -9.17
CA VAL A 138 10.88 10.37 -9.72
C VAL A 138 11.76 9.59 -8.75
N ASN A 139 12.79 10.20 -8.17
CA ASN A 139 13.68 9.54 -7.21
C ASN A 139 12.91 9.12 -5.95
N THR A 140 12.07 10.00 -5.40
CA THR A 140 11.24 9.70 -4.23
C THR A 140 10.26 8.55 -4.50
N LEU A 141 9.72 8.48 -5.72
CA LEU A 141 8.87 7.38 -6.17
C LEU A 141 9.64 6.07 -6.23
N PHE A 142 10.81 6.04 -6.87
CA PHE A 142 11.64 4.84 -6.96
C PHE A 142 12.13 4.35 -5.60
N GLU A 143 12.59 5.25 -4.73
CA GLU A 143 12.99 4.92 -3.36
C GLU A 143 11.81 4.34 -2.55
N SER A 144 10.62 4.92 -2.73
CA SER A 144 9.40 4.44 -2.06
C SER A 144 8.96 3.07 -2.56
N ILE A 145 9.06 2.79 -3.86
CA ILE A 145 8.76 1.49 -4.44
C ILE A 145 9.75 0.45 -3.93
N THR A 146 11.05 0.74 -4.05
CA THR A 146 12.12 -0.20 -3.73
C THR A 146 12.14 -0.55 -2.25
N THR A 147 11.95 0.44 -1.37
CA THR A 147 11.78 0.19 0.06
C THR A 147 10.57 -0.70 0.33
N ALA A 148 9.47 -0.51 -0.40
CA ALA A 148 8.25 -1.29 -0.23
C ALA A 148 8.35 -2.71 -0.83
N THR A 149 9.23 -2.96 -1.80
CA THR A 149 9.34 -4.28 -2.47
C THR A 149 10.56 -5.11 -2.07
N THR A 150 11.72 -4.49 -1.82
CA THR A 150 13.00 -5.19 -1.61
C THR A 150 13.65 -4.89 -0.25
N GLY A 151 13.07 -4.00 0.56
CA GLY A 151 13.61 -3.65 1.88
C GLY A 151 14.86 -2.76 1.83
N GLY A 152 15.19 -2.20 0.67
CA GLY A 152 16.30 -1.27 0.44
C GLY A 152 17.17 -1.64 -0.75
N GLY A 153 17.64 -0.63 -1.49
CA GLY A 153 18.40 -0.79 -2.74
C GLY A 153 17.53 -0.74 -3.99
N VAL A 154 18.04 -0.10 -5.05
CA VAL A 154 17.29 0.12 -6.31
C VAL A 154 17.21 -1.19 -7.11
N ASP A 155 16.26 -2.05 -6.75
CA ASP A 155 15.90 -3.25 -7.51
C ASP A 155 14.40 -3.24 -7.85
N CYS A 156 14.12 -3.06 -9.14
CA CYS A 156 12.76 -3.01 -9.69
C CYS A 156 12.36 -4.31 -10.40
N SER A 157 13.14 -5.39 -10.28
CA SER A 157 12.87 -6.66 -10.97
C SER A 157 11.52 -7.29 -10.60
N GLY A 158 10.98 -6.96 -9.42
CA GLY A 158 9.66 -7.37 -8.95
C GLY A 158 8.51 -6.38 -9.24
N VAL A 159 8.75 -5.31 -10.01
CA VAL A 159 7.77 -4.24 -10.27
C VAL A 159 7.29 -4.32 -11.71
N VAL A 160 5.99 -4.53 -11.91
CA VAL A 160 5.36 -4.57 -13.23
C VAL A 160 4.53 -3.31 -13.43
N LYS A 161 4.67 -2.64 -14.58
CA LYS A 161 3.79 -1.53 -14.95
C LYS A 161 2.63 -2.06 -15.79
N VAL A 162 1.41 -1.93 -15.29
CA VAL A 162 0.21 -2.23 -16.05
C VAL A 162 -0.36 -0.92 -16.60
N ALA A 163 -0.41 -0.81 -17.92
CA ALA A 163 -1.12 0.27 -18.60
C ALA A 163 -2.33 -0.33 -19.34
N ARG A 164 -3.55 0.11 -18.99
CA ARG A 164 -4.76 -0.20 -19.76
C ARG A 164 -5.00 0.94 -20.75
N PHE A 165 -5.04 0.61 -22.03
CA PHE A 165 -5.56 1.51 -23.06
C PHE A 165 -7.08 1.31 -23.10
N GLY A 166 -7.84 2.31 -22.64
CA GLY A 166 -9.29 2.33 -22.82
C GLY A 166 -9.63 2.76 -24.25
N SER A 167 -10.60 2.12 -24.88
CA SER A 167 -11.18 2.60 -26.13
C SER A 167 -12.37 3.51 -25.78
N SER A 168 -12.54 4.60 -26.53
CA SER A 168 -13.54 5.65 -26.28
C SER A 168 -15.01 5.21 -26.33
N SER A 169 -15.29 3.91 -26.47
CA SER A 169 -16.63 3.32 -26.41
C SER A 169 -17.19 3.17 -24.99
N ASP A 170 -16.35 3.27 -23.95
CA ASP A 170 -16.75 3.06 -22.54
C ASP A 170 -17.21 4.38 -21.86
N GLN A 171 -17.88 5.27 -22.61
CA GLN A 171 -18.26 6.61 -22.15
C GLN A 171 -19.50 6.66 -21.24
N GLU A 172 -20.13 5.54 -20.90
CA GLU A 172 -21.45 5.56 -20.23
C GLU A 172 -21.44 5.78 -18.71
N SER A 173 -20.31 6.05 -18.06
CA SER A 173 -20.32 6.36 -16.62
C SER A 173 -19.35 7.46 -16.18
N ILE A 174 -19.03 8.42 -17.06
CA ILE A 174 -18.20 9.59 -16.73
C ILE A 174 -18.90 10.65 -15.83
N SER A 175 -19.87 10.24 -15.01
CA SER A 175 -20.70 11.15 -14.20
C SER A 175 -20.48 11.06 -12.68
N ASP A 176 -19.81 10.01 -12.18
CA ASP A 176 -19.36 9.92 -10.76
C ASP A 176 -17.90 10.37 -10.58
N TYR A 177 -17.39 11.15 -11.54
CA TYR A 177 -16.01 11.58 -11.60
C TYR A 177 -15.79 12.78 -10.68
N SER A 178 -15.18 12.51 -9.52
CA SER A 178 -14.62 13.56 -8.68
C SER A 178 -13.43 14.21 -9.41
N PRO A 179 -13.44 15.53 -9.67
CA PRO A 179 -12.34 16.25 -10.32
C PRO A 179 -11.02 16.25 -9.51
N TYR A 180 -11.02 15.66 -8.31
CA TYR A 180 -9.86 15.59 -7.41
C TYR A 180 -9.03 14.30 -7.56
N HIS A 181 -9.36 13.41 -8.50
CA HIS A 181 -8.68 12.11 -8.67
C HIS A 181 -8.08 11.92 -10.06
N THR A 182 -7.36 12.93 -10.59
CA THR A 182 -6.77 12.88 -11.94
C THR A 182 -5.37 12.24 -12.01
N ASP A 183 -5.01 11.38 -11.06
CA ASP A 183 -3.65 10.84 -10.99
C ASP A 183 -3.44 9.65 -11.94
N ILE A 184 -2.50 9.82 -12.89
CA ILE A 184 -2.05 8.77 -13.83
C ILE A 184 -1.52 7.54 -13.06
N LEU A 185 -0.97 7.77 -11.88
CA LEU A 185 -0.57 6.76 -10.90
C LEU A 185 -1.38 7.02 -9.64
N GLY A 186 -2.60 6.50 -9.53
CA GLY A 186 -3.44 6.76 -8.36
C GLY A 186 -3.19 5.82 -7.19
N SER A 187 -2.70 4.61 -7.49
CA SER A 187 -2.39 3.62 -6.46
C SER A 187 -1.29 2.66 -6.88
N PHE A 188 -0.61 2.09 -5.90
CA PHE A 188 0.39 1.05 -6.05
C PHE A 188 -0.03 -0.16 -5.23
N ALA A 189 -0.34 -1.27 -5.91
CA ALA A 189 -0.67 -2.51 -5.25
C ALA A 189 0.54 -3.40 -5.10
N GLN A 190 0.54 -4.17 -4.02
CA GLN A 190 1.64 -5.04 -3.65
C GLN A 190 1.10 -6.42 -3.27
N VAL A 191 1.83 -7.46 -3.67
CA VAL A 191 1.63 -8.83 -3.18
C VAL A 191 2.83 -9.23 -2.38
N HIS A 192 2.59 -9.53 -1.12
CA HIS A 192 3.56 -10.03 -0.17
C HIS A 192 3.40 -11.53 -0.03
N ARG A 193 4.50 -12.26 -0.21
CA ARG A 193 4.61 -13.70 0.04
C ARG A 193 5.46 -13.93 1.28
N ILE A 194 4.92 -14.73 2.19
CA ILE A 194 5.59 -15.14 3.44
C ILE A 194 5.58 -16.66 3.52
N ASP A 195 6.73 -17.27 3.79
CA ASP A 195 6.79 -18.69 4.14
C ASP A 195 6.42 -18.86 5.63
N MET A 196 5.29 -19.51 5.88
CA MET A 196 4.79 -19.77 7.22
C MET A 196 5.43 -21.02 7.85
N SER A 197 6.02 -21.92 7.06
CA SER A 197 6.59 -23.17 7.57
C SER A 197 7.92 -22.96 8.29
N ASN A 198 8.75 -22.05 7.76
CA ASN A 198 10.06 -21.71 8.29
C ASN A 198 10.26 -20.19 8.27
N PRO A 199 9.54 -19.46 9.13
CA PRO A 199 9.65 -18.02 9.18
C PRO A 199 11.05 -17.64 9.71
N ASP A 200 11.82 -16.88 8.94
CA ASP A 200 13.03 -16.23 9.46
C ASP A 200 12.61 -15.08 10.38
N VAL A 201 12.66 -15.30 11.69
CA VAL A 201 12.25 -14.32 12.70
C VAL A 201 13.47 -13.77 13.43
N SER A 202 13.58 -12.44 13.48
CA SER A 202 14.56 -11.77 14.32
C SER A 202 14.31 -12.05 15.80
N LYS A 203 15.37 -12.16 16.60
CA LYS A 203 15.20 -12.15 18.06
C LYS A 203 14.54 -10.82 18.50
N PRO A 204 13.72 -10.84 19.56
CA PRO A 204 13.32 -9.65 20.30
C PRO A 204 14.50 -8.70 20.54
N ASN A 205 14.29 -7.39 20.41
CA ASN A 205 15.24 -6.43 20.97
C ASN A 205 15.26 -6.61 22.50
N ASN A 206 16.45 -6.81 23.08
CA ASN A 206 16.64 -6.98 24.54
C ASN A 206 16.51 -5.64 25.31
N ASP A 207 15.68 -4.70 24.85
CA ASP A 207 15.52 -3.38 25.46
C ASP A 207 14.56 -3.35 26.66
N GLY A 208 14.03 -4.51 27.05
CA GLY A 208 13.09 -4.64 28.16
C GLY A 208 11.69 -4.09 27.87
N SER A 209 11.41 -3.70 26.62
CA SER A 209 10.04 -3.34 26.24
C SER A 209 9.16 -4.60 26.18
N PRO A 210 7.91 -4.56 26.69
CA PRO A 210 6.96 -5.67 26.58
C PRO A 210 6.47 -5.91 25.13
N TYR A 211 7.02 -5.19 24.14
CA TYR A 211 6.66 -5.21 22.73
C TYR A 211 7.84 -5.54 21.82
N SER A 212 8.92 -6.12 22.36
CA SER A 212 10.02 -6.65 21.55
C SER A 212 9.59 -7.95 20.86
N GLU A 213 8.60 -7.86 19.99
CA GLU A 213 8.14 -8.97 19.14
C GLU A 213 9.22 -9.31 18.11
N GLY A 214 9.42 -10.59 17.84
CA GLY A 214 10.30 -11.02 16.75
C GLY A 214 9.73 -10.57 15.39
N ASN A 215 10.57 -9.98 14.54
CA ASN A 215 10.17 -9.52 13.22
C ASN A 215 10.43 -10.59 12.17
N ILE A 216 9.43 -10.90 11.34
CA ILE A 216 9.61 -11.75 10.15
C ILE A 216 10.48 -10.97 9.17
N ARG A 217 11.69 -11.47 8.92
CA ARG A 217 12.73 -10.80 8.12
C ARG A 217 12.56 -11.01 6.63
N TYR A 218 12.11 -12.20 6.23
CA TYR A 218 12.00 -12.53 4.82
C TYR A 218 10.54 -12.45 4.35
N VAL A 219 10.25 -11.38 3.61
CA VAL A 219 9.00 -11.20 2.87
C VAL A 219 9.37 -10.90 1.43
N SER A 220 8.95 -11.76 0.51
CA SER A 220 9.09 -11.47 -0.93
C SER A 220 7.91 -10.62 -1.36
N SER A 221 8.17 -9.47 -1.99
CA SER A 221 7.11 -8.55 -2.41
C SER A 221 7.26 -8.19 -3.88
N ALA A 222 6.14 -8.20 -4.61
CA ALA A 222 6.04 -7.70 -5.97
C ALA A 222 4.95 -6.64 -6.04
N GLY A 223 5.07 -5.69 -6.97
CA GLY A 223 4.13 -4.56 -7.03
C GLY A 223 3.76 -4.11 -8.45
N THR A 224 2.62 -3.45 -8.56
CA THR A 224 2.12 -2.86 -9.80
C THR A 224 1.37 -1.56 -9.56
N PHE A 225 1.44 -0.65 -10.53
CA PHE A 225 0.64 0.57 -10.52
C PHE A 225 -0.76 0.36 -11.08
N PHE A 226 -1.72 1.08 -10.50
CA PHE A 226 -3.07 1.25 -11.01
C PHE A 226 -3.40 2.74 -11.08
N PRO A 227 -4.11 3.19 -12.13
CA PRO A 227 -4.60 4.56 -12.16
C PRO A 227 -5.70 4.76 -11.11
N SER A 228 -5.99 6.02 -10.75
CA SER A 228 -6.93 6.43 -9.68
C SER A 228 -8.39 6.02 -9.89
N PHE A 229 -8.75 5.50 -11.07
CA PHE A 229 -10.13 5.40 -11.54
C PHE A 229 -10.77 4.01 -11.43
N TYR A 230 -10.15 3.05 -10.73
CA TYR A 230 -10.57 1.65 -10.84
C TYR A 230 -10.93 1.01 -9.50
N ASP A 231 -12.11 0.38 -9.46
CA ASP A 231 -12.42 -0.70 -8.52
C ASP A 231 -11.63 -1.94 -8.95
N VAL A 232 -10.39 -2.03 -8.47
CA VAL A 232 -9.50 -3.16 -8.76
C VAL A 232 -9.72 -4.24 -7.72
N THR A 233 -10.16 -5.43 -8.18
CA THR A 233 -10.06 -6.64 -7.36
C THR A 233 -8.80 -7.38 -7.72
N ILE A 234 -7.90 -7.50 -6.75
CA ILE A 234 -6.61 -8.14 -6.92
C ILE A 234 -6.64 -9.49 -6.22
N TYR A 235 -6.31 -10.52 -6.99
CA TYR A 235 -6.14 -11.87 -6.49
C TYR A 235 -4.68 -12.30 -6.70
N ALA A 236 -4.15 -13.11 -5.80
CA ALA A 236 -2.86 -13.77 -6.00
C ALA A 236 -3.10 -15.27 -6.17
N SER A 237 -2.43 -15.94 -7.11
CA SER A 237 -2.43 -17.41 -7.23
C SER A 237 -1.07 -17.90 -7.72
N ASN A 238 -0.40 -18.80 -7.00
CA ASN A 238 0.91 -19.37 -7.35
C ASN A 238 1.91 -18.33 -7.90
N ALA A 239 2.23 -17.31 -7.10
CA ALA A 239 3.11 -16.20 -7.48
C ALA A 239 2.66 -15.37 -8.70
N THR A 240 1.43 -15.56 -9.17
CA THR A 240 0.82 -14.78 -10.25
C THR A 240 -0.22 -13.82 -9.68
N LEU A 241 -0.10 -12.54 -10.00
CA LEU A 241 -1.08 -11.51 -9.69
C LEU A 241 -2.18 -11.54 -10.76
N PHE A 242 -3.41 -11.82 -10.35
CA PHE A 242 -4.59 -11.66 -11.19
C PHE A 242 -5.25 -10.34 -10.85
N ILE A 243 -5.29 -9.47 -11.84
CA ILE A 243 -5.91 -8.16 -11.73
C ILE A 243 -7.24 -8.25 -12.45
N ALA A 244 -8.34 -8.17 -11.71
CA ALA A 244 -9.66 -7.94 -12.29
C ALA A 244 -10.00 -6.46 -12.14
N THR A 245 -10.02 -5.75 -13.26
CA THR A 245 -10.56 -4.38 -13.33
C THR A 245 -11.97 -4.46 -13.88
N LYS A 246 -12.95 -3.85 -13.21
CA LYS A 246 -14.22 -3.49 -13.85
C LYS A 246 -14.01 -2.25 -14.70
#